data_AF-A0AAF0IJ75-F1
#
_entry.id   AF-A0AAF0IJ75-F1
#
_cell.length_a   1.000
_cell.length_b   1.000
_cell.length_c   1.000
_cell.angle_alpha   90.00
_cell.angle_beta   90.00
_cell.angle_gamma   90.00
#
_symmetry.space_group_name_H-M   'P 1'
#
loop_
_entity.id
_entity.type
_entity.pdbx_description
1 polymer ?
#
loop_
_entity_poly.entity_id
_entity_poly.type
_entity_poly.pdbx_seq_one_letter_code
_entity_poly.pdbx_strand_id
1 'polypeptide(L)'
;MEPSLSVENHILKNLGKKTYRNINTYNPLNITHPPSLFYLDPRSLSPEGDGKESSINMIVPQDCSGFNLGSFMVRRSAWTDRLLDIWWDPVLYEQKHMEWEHKEQDSLEHLYTHQPWVRPHVAFIPQRRMNSFPPGACGDGTNRGIHYQEKDRDFLVNMAGCEWGRDCWGEMYHYRQLSNRLNRNPWEKFKDEVSDTWKKIFEEKKKDKQKDKQKDTKKNT
;
A
#
# COMPACT_ATOMS: atom_id res chain seq x y z
N MET A 1 8.77 -3.88 -3.58
CA MET A 1 9.01 -2.47 -3.97
C MET A 1 9.20 -2.40 -5.47
N GLU A 2 8.68 -1.35 -6.10
CA GLU A 2 8.89 -1.01 -7.51
C GLU A 2 10.19 -0.20 -7.63
N PRO A 3 11.30 -0.81 -8.09
CA PRO A 3 12.62 -0.19 -8.05
C PRO A 3 12.77 1.03 -8.98
N SER A 4 11.92 1.16 -10.00
CA SER A 4 11.97 2.29 -10.93
C SER A 4 11.44 3.61 -10.35
N LEU A 5 10.71 3.56 -9.24
CA LEU A 5 10.11 4.73 -8.59
C LEU A 5 11.01 5.25 -7.47
N SER A 6 11.46 6.51 -7.60
CA SER A 6 12.15 7.21 -6.52
C SER A 6 11.14 7.66 -5.46
N VAL A 7 11.40 7.37 -4.18
CA VAL A 7 10.59 7.82 -3.04
C VAL A 7 10.39 9.34 -3.05
N GLU A 8 11.43 10.09 -3.39
CA GLU A 8 11.39 11.55 -3.46
C GLU A 8 10.35 12.03 -4.49
N ASN A 9 10.44 11.54 -5.72
CA ASN A 9 9.55 11.96 -6.79
C ASN A 9 8.15 11.32 -6.68
N HIS A 10 8.03 10.13 -6.10
CA HIS A 10 6.78 9.38 -5.99
C HIS A 10 5.94 9.86 -4.80
N ILE A 11 6.57 10.10 -3.65
CA ILE A 11 5.89 10.43 -2.40
C ILE A 11 6.20 11.87 -1.97
N LEU A 12 7.46 12.23 -1.76
CA LEU A 12 7.84 13.43 -0.99
C LEU A 12 7.69 14.77 -1.72
N LYS A 13 7.87 14.82 -3.05
CA LYS A 13 7.67 16.07 -3.81
C LYS A 13 6.19 16.37 -4.02
N ASN A 14 5.82 17.65 -3.91
CA ASN A 14 4.45 18.14 -4.11
C ASN A 14 3.45 17.46 -3.17
N LEU A 15 3.73 17.50 -1.86
CA LEU A 15 2.91 16.79 -0.86
C LEU A 15 1.45 17.22 -0.93
N GLY A 16 1.16 18.50 -1.14
CA GLY A 16 -0.20 19.04 -1.18
C GLY A 16 -1.04 18.52 -2.34
N LYS A 17 -0.41 17.98 -3.41
CA LYS A 17 -1.13 17.32 -4.52
C LYS A 17 -1.29 15.81 -4.32
N LYS A 18 -0.45 15.21 -3.48
CA LYS A 18 -0.37 13.76 -3.31
C LYS A 18 -1.01 13.25 -2.03
N THR A 19 -1.22 14.16 -1.09
CA THR A 19 -1.79 13.92 0.23
C THR A 19 -3.01 14.82 0.43
N TYR A 20 -3.82 14.48 1.41
CA TYR A 20 -4.95 15.28 1.90
C TYR A 20 -4.89 15.28 3.42
N ARG A 21 -5.40 16.30 4.11
CA ARG A 21 -5.32 16.35 5.59
C ARG A 21 -6.70 16.30 6.24
N ASN A 22 -7.75 16.70 5.52
CA ASN A 22 -9.12 16.50 5.95
C ASN A 22 -9.46 15.00 5.95
N ILE A 23 -9.52 14.43 7.15
CA ILE A 23 -9.89 13.03 7.39
C ILE A 23 -11.26 12.66 6.80
N ASN A 24 -12.18 13.60 6.63
CA ASN A 24 -13.49 13.34 6.02
C ASN A 24 -13.43 12.95 4.54
N THR A 25 -12.28 13.11 3.88
CA THR A 25 -12.07 12.61 2.51
C THR A 25 -12.18 11.09 2.46
N TYR A 26 -11.68 10.41 3.50
CA TYR A 26 -11.77 8.96 3.66
C TYR A 26 -11.68 8.62 5.15
N ASN A 27 -12.84 8.27 5.74
CA ASN A 27 -13.00 8.17 7.19
C ASN A 27 -13.66 6.84 7.61
N PRO A 28 -12.98 5.69 7.44
CA PRO A 28 -13.52 4.38 7.82
C PRO A 28 -13.82 4.27 9.33
N LEU A 29 -13.08 5.02 10.16
CA LEU A 29 -13.21 5.05 11.63
C LEU A 29 -14.34 5.96 12.13
N ASN A 30 -15.00 6.71 11.23
CA ASN A 30 -16.03 7.68 11.58
C ASN A 30 -15.57 8.72 12.63
N ILE A 31 -14.30 9.13 12.56
CA ILE A 31 -13.73 10.15 13.46
C ILE A 31 -14.40 11.49 13.18
N THR A 32 -14.95 12.13 14.22
CA THR A 32 -15.58 13.44 14.07
C THR A 32 -14.52 14.53 13.94
N HIS A 33 -14.45 15.17 12.77
CA HIS A 33 -13.53 16.30 12.53
C HIS A 33 -14.19 17.33 11.60
N PRO A 34 -14.03 18.65 11.83
CA PRO A 34 -13.27 19.28 12.90
C PRO A 34 -13.96 19.17 14.27
N PRO A 35 -13.20 19.21 15.38
CA PRO A 35 -13.78 19.22 16.72
C PRO A 35 -14.56 20.50 16.97
N SER A 36 -15.61 20.44 17.80
CA SER A 36 -16.46 21.59 18.14
C SER A 36 -16.16 22.19 19.52
N LEU A 37 -14.89 22.16 19.95
CA LEU A 37 -14.48 22.55 21.30
C LEU A 37 -14.08 24.04 21.35
N PHE A 38 -14.72 24.82 22.22
CA PHE A 38 -14.58 26.29 22.29
C PHE A 38 -13.18 26.79 22.67
N TYR A 39 -12.37 25.96 23.32
CA TYR A 39 -11.03 26.31 23.80
C TYR A 39 -9.91 25.99 22.80
N LEU A 40 -10.24 25.42 21.64
CA LEU A 40 -9.25 25.11 20.62
C LEU A 40 -8.92 26.32 19.76
N ASP A 41 -7.65 26.45 19.40
CA ASP A 41 -7.20 27.47 18.48
C ASP A 41 -7.75 27.24 17.05
N PRO A 42 -7.83 28.27 16.20
CA PRO A 42 -8.37 28.14 14.84
C PRO A 42 -7.64 27.11 13.96
N ARG A 43 -6.35 26.86 14.19
CA ARG A 43 -5.56 25.88 13.43
C ARG A 43 -5.93 24.46 13.84
N SER A 44 -6.15 24.22 15.13
CA SER A 44 -6.63 22.94 15.68
C SER A 44 -8.10 22.65 15.33
N LEU A 45 -8.88 23.67 15.02
CA LEU A 45 -10.25 23.58 14.50
C LEU A 45 -10.30 23.40 12.98
N SER A 46 -9.19 23.59 12.27
CA SER A 46 -9.16 23.53 10.80
C SER A 46 -9.04 22.08 10.31
N PRO A 47 -9.90 21.63 9.36
CA PRO A 47 -9.75 20.34 8.67
C PRO A 47 -8.39 20.12 8.03
N GLU A 48 -7.76 21.20 7.55
CA GLU A 48 -6.49 21.16 6.81
C GLU A 48 -5.33 21.80 7.61
N GLY A 49 -5.54 22.07 8.90
CA GLY A 49 -4.61 22.83 9.72
C GLY A 49 -4.34 24.23 9.15
N ASP A 50 -3.08 24.53 8.86
CA ASP A 50 -2.62 25.80 8.28
C ASP A 50 -2.50 25.79 6.74
N GLY A 51 -2.87 24.69 6.07
CA GLY A 51 -2.82 24.56 4.61
C GLY A 51 -1.42 24.55 3.99
N LYS A 52 -0.34 24.54 4.80
CA LYS A 52 1.04 24.57 4.32
C LYS A 52 1.64 23.16 4.26
N GLU A 53 2.24 22.80 3.13
CA GLU A 53 2.95 21.53 2.98
C GLU A 53 4.12 21.40 3.96
N SER A 54 4.81 22.51 4.27
CA SER A 54 5.95 22.55 5.19
C SER A 54 5.60 22.15 6.62
N SER A 55 4.31 22.16 6.96
CA SER A 55 3.80 21.80 8.30
C SER A 55 3.47 20.31 8.41
N ILE A 56 3.50 19.57 7.31
CA ILE A 56 3.32 18.11 7.32
C ILE A 56 4.60 17.48 7.88
N ASN A 57 4.47 16.80 9.01
CA ASN A 57 5.56 16.05 9.64
C ASN A 57 5.35 14.54 9.58
N MET A 58 4.12 14.07 9.37
CA MET A 58 3.83 12.65 9.27
C MET A 58 2.88 12.37 8.10
N ILE A 59 3.19 11.34 7.32
CA ILE A 59 2.39 10.88 6.19
C ILE A 59 1.96 9.45 6.47
N VAL A 60 0.66 9.23 6.58
CA VAL A 60 0.06 7.94 6.94
C VAL A 60 -0.94 7.53 5.87
N PRO A 61 -0.86 6.32 5.31
CA PRO A 61 -1.90 5.81 4.44
C PRO A 61 -3.09 5.30 5.24
N GLN A 62 -4.27 5.27 4.63
CA GLN A 62 -5.49 4.77 5.25
C GLN A 62 -6.06 3.57 4.48
N ASP A 63 -6.42 2.50 5.20
CA ASP A 63 -7.02 1.28 4.65
C ASP A 63 -8.50 1.15 5.04
N CYS A 64 -9.12 -0.03 4.97
CA CYS A 64 -10.54 -0.16 5.36
C CYS A 64 -10.80 -0.08 6.86
N SER A 65 -9.77 -0.30 7.69
CA SER A 65 -9.90 -0.27 9.14
C SER A 65 -9.55 1.10 9.71
N GLY A 66 -8.74 1.91 9.03
CA GLY A 66 -8.28 3.14 9.63
C GLY A 66 -6.93 3.59 9.13
N PHE A 67 -6.07 3.96 10.07
CA PHE A 67 -4.70 4.36 9.80
C PHE A 67 -3.85 3.12 9.63
N ASN A 68 -2.99 3.11 8.61
CA ASN A 68 -2.13 1.98 8.36
C ASN A 68 -0.65 2.33 8.56
N LEU A 69 -0.03 1.64 9.51
CA LEU A 69 1.37 1.85 9.88
C LEU A 69 2.36 0.83 9.28
N GLY A 70 1.89 -0.03 8.37
CA GLY A 70 2.77 -0.95 7.64
C GLY A 70 3.75 -0.26 6.68
N SER A 71 3.42 0.94 6.22
CA SER A 71 4.36 1.84 5.57
C SER A 71 3.90 3.28 5.79
N PHE A 72 4.69 4.09 6.48
CA PHE A 72 4.44 5.50 6.75
C PHE A 72 5.76 6.27 6.79
N MET A 73 5.68 7.60 6.73
CA MET A 73 6.87 8.45 6.75
C MET A 73 6.74 9.53 7.81
N VAL A 74 7.85 9.82 8.48
CA VAL A 74 7.97 10.91 9.44
C VAL A 74 9.13 11.82 9.07
N ARG A 75 8.92 13.12 9.22
CA ARG A 75 9.92 14.17 8.99
C ARG A 75 10.65 14.43 10.29
N ARG A 76 11.98 14.35 10.30
CA ARG A 76 12.79 14.76 11.45
C ARG A 76 12.45 16.21 11.84
N SER A 77 11.87 16.39 13.03
CA SER A 77 11.38 17.67 13.52
C SER A 77 11.14 17.58 15.03
N ALA A 78 11.15 18.73 15.72
CA ALA A 78 10.78 18.78 17.14
C ALA A 78 9.36 18.29 17.42
N TRP A 79 8.46 18.36 16.41
CA TRP A 79 7.13 17.79 16.52
C TRP A 79 7.17 16.26 16.53
N THR A 80 8.00 15.65 15.69
CA THR A 80 8.16 14.19 15.63
C THR A 80 8.80 13.65 16.89
N ASP A 81 9.82 14.33 17.41
CA ASP A 81 10.45 13.94 18.69
C ASP A 81 9.38 13.91 19.80
N ARG A 82 8.58 14.98 19.92
CA ARG A 82 7.48 15.05 20.89
C ARG A 82 6.39 13.99 20.65
N LEU A 83 6.05 13.70 19.39
CA LEU A 83 5.06 12.67 19.08
C LEU A 83 5.57 11.30 19.54
N LEU A 84 6.81 10.94 19.21
CA LEU A 84 7.37 9.64 19.56
C LEU A 84 7.48 9.47 21.09
N ASP A 85 7.85 10.53 21.83
CA ASP A 85 7.89 10.51 23.29
C ASP A 85 6.51 10.20 23.91
N ILE A 86 5.45 10.82 23.38
CA ILE A 86 4.07 10.64 23.86
C ILE A 86 3.47 9.32 23.38
N TRP A 87 3.79 8.91 22.16
CA TRP A 87 3.22 7.71 21.53
C TRP A 87 3.72 6.43 22.20
N TRP A 88 4.95 6.44 22.71
CA TRP A 88 5.53 5.34 23.47
C TRP A 88 5.49 5.54 24.99
N ASP A 89 4.80 6.58 25.46
CA ASP A 89 4.68 6.85 26.90
C ASP A 89 3.93 5.69 27.58
N PRO A 90 4.48 5.09 28.65
CA PRO A 90 3.88 3.92 29.27
C PRO A 90 2.52 4.22 29.90
N VAL A 91 2.26 5.44 30.36
CA VAL A 91 0.95 5.80 30.92
C VAL A 91 -0.11 5.84 29.82
N LEU A 92 0.22 6.40 28.65
CA LEU A 92 -0.71 6.49 27.53
C LEU A 92 -0.82 5.17 26.76
N TYR A 93 0.30 4.51 26.48
CA TYR A 93 0.38 3.29 25.69
C TYR A 93 0.06 2.04 26.53
N GLU A 94 0.76 1.80 27.64
CA GLU A 94 0.61 0.57 28.41
C GLU A 94 -0.69 0.51 29.23
N GLN A 95 -1.39 1.61 29.50
CA GLN A 95 -2.71 1.50 30.14
C GLN A 95 -3.78 0.97 29.18
N LYS A 96 -3.59 1.20 27.87
CA LYS A 96 -4.57 0.88 26.83
C LYS A 96 -4.13 -0.22 25.87
N HIS A 97 -2.89 -0.68 25.94
CA HIS A 97 -2.37 -1.74 25.06
C HIS A 97 -3.15 -3.07 25.13
N MET A 98 -3.87 -3.34 26.22
CA MET A 98 -4.76 -4.50 26.35
C MET A 98 -6.14 -4.29 25.71
N GLU A 99 -6.54 -3.03 25.50
CA GLU A 99 -7.79 -2.65 24.82
C GLU A 99 -7.59 -2.46 23.30
N TRP A 100 -6.36 -2.20 22.86
CA TRP A 100 -6.01 -1.96 21.46
C TRP A 100 -5.79 -3.26 20.69
N GLU A 101 -6.72 -3.57 19.80
CA GLU A 101 -6.65 -4.73 18.91
C GLU A 101 -5.50 -4.56 17.89
N HIS A 102 -5.29 -3.35 17.38
CA HIS A 102 -4.24 -3.03 16.40
C HIS A 102 -3.05 -2.26 17.00
N LYS A 103 -2.88 -2.33 18.34
CA LYS A 103 -1.69 -1.84 19.07
C LYS A 103 -1.27 -0.42 18.68
N GLU A 104 -0.14 -0.27 17.96
CA GLU A 104 0.38 1.05 17.60
C GLU A 104 -0.56 1.86 16.69
N GLN A 105 -1.40 1.20 15.89
CA GLN A 105 -2.35 1.85 14.99
C GLN A 105 -3.46 2.53 15.78
N ASP A 106 -4.14 1.77 16.64
CA ASP A 106 -5.19 2.28 17.54
C ASP A 106 -4.63 3.38 18.46
N SER A 107 -3.39 3.25 18.92
CA SER A 107 -2.72 4.27 19.71
C SER A 107 -2.58 5.60 18.97
N LEU A 108 -2.13 5.57 17.71
CA LEU A 108 -2.01 6.77 16.90
C LEU A 108 -3.37 7.37 16.56
N GLU A 109 -4.37 6.54 16.29
CA GLU A 109 -5.75 6.98 16.05
C GLU A 109 -6.33 7.66 17.30
N HIS A 110 -6.05 7.11 18.48
CA HIS A 110 -6.41 7.71 19.76
C HIS A 110 -5.75 9.09 19.94
N LEU A 111 -4.43 9.19 19.70
CA LEU A 111 -3.71 10.46 19.75
C LEU A 111 -4.25 11.45 18.73
N TYR A 112 -4.49 11.04 17.48
CA TYR A 112 -5.06 11.89 16.45
C TYR A 112 -6.44 12.44 16.85
N THR A 113 -7.29 11.59 17.44
CA THR A 113 -8.64 11.95 17.87
C THR A 113 -8.62 12.91 19.07
N HIS A 114 -7.80 12.61 20.09
CA HIS A 114 -7.86 13.30 21.38
C HIS A 114 -6.84 14.43 21.53
N GLN A 115 -5.77 14.46 20.73
CA GLN A 115 -4.70 15.46 20.84
C GLN A 115 -4.75 16.45 19.67
N PRO A 116 -5.29 17.67 19.88
CA PRO A 116 -5.49 18.63 18.79
C PRO A 116 -4.21 19.09 18.09
N TRP A 117 -3.08 19.06 18.79
CA TRP A 117 -1.79 19.46 18.24
C TRP A 117 -1.20 18.43 17.25
N VAL A 118 -1.73 17.20 17.20
CA VAL A 118 -1.26 16.15 16.27
C VAL A 118 -1.83 16.37 14.88
N ARG A 119 -3.13 16.69 14.77
CA ARG A 119 -3.86 16.75 13.49
C ARG A 119 -3.28 17.76 12.49
N PRO A 120 -2.85 18.97 12.90
CA PRO A 120 -2.23 19.94 12.00
C PRO A 120 -0.85 19.54 11.46
N HIS A 121 -0.37 18.34 11.72
CA HIS A 121 0.94 17.87 11.26
C HIS A 121 0.90 16.48 10.60
N VAL A 122 -0.27 15.83 10.60
CA VAL A 122 -0.52 14.55 9.92
C VAL A 122 -1.19 14.85 8.57
N ALA A 123 -0.74 14.14 7.53
CA ALA A 123 -1.37 14.11 6.22
C ALA A 123 -1.60 12.67 5.80
N PHE A 124 -2.70 12.44 5.09
CA PHE A 124 -3.07 11.13 4.57
C PHE A 124 -2.65 10.98 3.12
N ILE A 125 -2.18 9.80 2.77
CA ILE A 125 -1.79 9.45 1.40
C ILE A 125 -2.64 8.27 0.92
N PRO A 126 -3.05 8.21 -0.36
CA PRO A 126 -3.77 7.05 -0.87
C PRO A 126 -3.00 5.75 -0.60
N GLN A 127 -3.66 4.73 -0.02
CA GLN A 127 -3.04 3.47 0.39
C GLN A 127 -2.14 2.89 -0.69
N ARG A 128 -2.67 2.72 -1.91
CA ARG A 128 -1.92 2.13 -3.03
C ARG A 128 -0.65 2.87 -3.45
N ARG A 129 -0.56 4.16 -3.15
CA ARG A 129 0.64 4.94 -3.50
C ARG A 129 1.85 4.49 -2.69
N MET A 130 1.68 4.06 -1.45
CA MET A 130 2.80 3.74 -0.55
C MET A 130 2.75 2.34 0.06
N ASN A 131 1.55 1.76 0.18
CA ASN A 131 1.26 0.63 1.05
C ASN A 131 0.14 -0.28 0.49
N SER A 132 0.20 -0.62 -0.79
CA SER A 132 -0.88 -1.40 -1.43
C SER A 132 -1.03 -2.79 -0.79
N PHE A 133 -2.25 -3.31 -0.78
CA PHE A 133 -2.55 -4.63 -0.22
C PHE A 133 -2.66 -5.73 -1.27
N PRO A 134 -2.33 -6.99 -0.95
CA PRO A 134 -2.67 -8.11 -1.81
C PRO A 134 -4.19 -8.33 -1.85
N PRO A 135 -4.74 -8.91 -2.92
CA PRO A 135 -6.12 -9.40 -2.92
C PRO A 135 -6.41 -10.29 -1.71
N GLY A 136 -7.59 -10.13 -1.11
CA GLY A 136 -8.01 -10.88 0.09
C GLY A 136 -7.61 -10.25 1.43
N ALA A 137 -6.69 -9.29 1.44
CA ALA A 137 -6.56 -8.39 2.59
C ALA A 137 -7.72 -7.38 2.56
N CYS A 138 -8.21 -6.96 3.73
CA CYS A 138 -9.29 -5.98 3.82
C CYS A 138 -10.63 -6.48 3.21
N GLY A 139 -10.91 -7.79 3.41
CA GLY A 139 -12.09 -8.50 2.91
C GLY A 139 -11.99 -8.93 1.44
N ASP A 140 -13.03 -9.63 0.95
CA ASP A 140 -13.14 -10.10 -0.46
C ASP A 140 -13.46 -8.98 -1.47
N GLY A 141 -13.43 -7.72 -1.02
CA GLY A 141 -13.69 -6.58 -1.87
C GLY A 141 -12.65 -6.48 -2.99
N THR A 142 -13.09 -6.18 -4.22
CA THR A 142 -12.18 -5.80 -5.32
C THR A 142 -11.92 -4.30 -5.33
N ASN A 143 -11.75 -3.71 -4.14
CA ASN A 143 -11.62 -2.26 -4.02
C ASN A 143 -10.30 -1.79 -4.65
N ARG A 144 -10.40 -1.28 -5.88
CA ARG A 144 -9.29 -0.78 -6.68
C ARG A 144 -8.51 0.35 -5.99
N GLY A 145 -9.03 0.96 -4.92
CA GLY A 145 -8.34 2.00 -4.16
C GLY A 145 -7.30 1.50 -3.15
N ILE A 146 -7.34 0.22 -2.76
CA ILE A 146 -6.55 -0.35 -1.65
C ILE A 146 -5.64 -1.48 -2.16
N HIS A 147 -6.16 -2.32 -3.06
CA HIS A 147 -5.44 -3.49 -3.57
C HIS A 147 -4.44 -3.17 -4.68
N TYR A 148 -3.31 -3.88 -4.68
CA TYR A 148 -2.24 -3.76 -5.68
C TYR A 148 -2.78 -3.87 -7.10
N GLN A 149 -2.40 -2.92 -7.97
CA GLN A 149 -2.67 -2.98 -9.40
C GLN A 149 -1.37 -3.13 -10.19
N GLU A 150 -1.27 -4.22 -10.94
CA GLU A 150 -0.13 -4.50 -11.81
C GLU A 150 0.07 -3.42 -12.88
N LYS A 151 -1.02 -2.90 -13.45
CA LYS A 151 -0.99 -1.89 -14.52
C LYS A 151 -0.39 -0.56 -14.06
N ASP A 152 -0.72 -0.16 -12.84
CA ASP A 152 -0.29 1.11 -12.26
C ASP A 152 1.09 1.00 -11.61
N ARG A 153 1.63 -0.22 -11.49
CA ARG A 153 2.92 -0.54 -10.88
C ARG A 153 3.06 0.07 -9.49
N ASP A 154 2.12 -0.29 -8.61
CA ASP A 154 2.10 0.24 -7.25
C ASP A 154 3.45 0.02 -6.54
N PHE A 155 3.83 0.99 -5.70
CA PHE A 155 5.19 1.11 -5.20
C PHE A 155 5.62 -0.04 -4.29
N LEU A 156 4.74 -0.51 -3.41
CA LEU A 156 5.03 -1.56 -2.45
C LEU A 156 3.75 -2.35 -2.18
N VAL A 157 3.91 -3.67 -1.99
CA VAL A 157 2.85 -4.56 -1.52
C VAL A 157 3.14 -4.91 -0.07
N ASN A 158 2.17 -4.63 0.80
CA ASN A 158 2.20 -4.99 2.20
C ASN A 158 1.31 -6.20 2.41
N MET A 159 1.88 -7.29 2.90
CA MET A 159 1.23 -8.60 3.09
C MET A 159 0.33 -8.62 4.32
N ALA A 160 -0.42 -7.54 4.54
CA ALA A 160 -1.25 -7.34 5.71
C ALA A 160 -2.27 -8.48 5.85
N GLY A 161 -2.31 -9.07 7.05
CA GLY A 161 -3.24 -10.14 7.40
C GLY A 161 -3.06 -11.45 6.61
N CYS A 162 -1.89 -11.71 6.02
CA CYS A 162 -1.66 -12.99 5.33
C CYS A 162 -1.58 -14.17 6.31
N GLU A 163 -1.28 -13.91 7.59
CA GLU A 163 -1.21 -14.93 8.65
C GLU A 163 -2.57 -15.56 8.97
N TRP A 164 -3.66 -14.91 8.56
CA TRP A 164 -5.03 -15.34 8.83
C TRP A 164 -5.58 -16.15 7.65
N GLY A 165 -5.19 -17.43 7.58
CA GLY A 165 -5.78 -18.38 6.63
C GLY A 165 -5.33 -18.24 5.17
N ARG A 166 -4.28 -17.45 4.91
CA ARG A 166 -3.65 -17.32 3.58
C ARG A 166 -2.20 -17.80 3.61
N ASP A 167 -1.64 -18.02 2.43
CA ASP A 167 -0.23 -18.43 2.29
C ASP A 167 0.67 -17.21 2.09
N CYS A 168 1.17 -16.64 3.20
CA CYS A 168 2.11 -15.52 3.18
C CYS A 168 3.32 -15.79 2.27
N TRP A 169 3.87 -17.01 2.31
CA TRP A 169 5.07 -17.35 1.56
C TRP A 169 4.76 -17.43 0.07
N GLY A 170 3.67 -18.11 -0.30
CA GLY A 170 3.19 -18.19 -1.68
C GLY A 170 2.87 -16.82 -2.27
N GLU A 171 2.17 -15.96 -1.52
CA GLU A 171 1.89 -14.59 -1.97
C GLU A 171 3.18 -13.78 -2.15
N MET A 172 4.13 -13.87 -1.20
CA MET A 172 5.38 -13.12 -1.27
C MET A 172 6.25 -13.60 -2.44
N TYR A 173 6.25 -14.91 -2.69
CA TYR A 173 6.89 -15.52 -3.85
C TYR A 173 6.24 -15.06 -5.16
N HIS A 174 4.91 -15.04 -5.23
CA HIS A 174 4.17 -14.53 -6.38
C HIS A 174 4.54 -13.08 -6.71
N TYR A 175 4.52 -12.17 -5.73
CA TYR A 175 4.88 -10.77 -5.95
C TYR A 175 6.36 -10.58 -6.29
N ARG A 176 7.25 -11.45 -5.78
CA ARG A 176 8.65 -11.47 -6.19
C ARG A 176 8.80 -11.83 -7.67
N GLN A 177 8.12 -12.89 -8.12
CA GLN A 177 8.13 -13.28 -9.53
C GLN A 177 7.50 -12.20 -10.42
N LEU A 178 6.41 -11.59 -9.96
CA LEU A 178 5.73 -10.51 -10.65
C LEU A 178 6.67 -9.31 -10.84
N SER A 179 7.33 -8.85 -9.77
CA SER A 179 8.30 -7.76 -9.85
C SER A 179 9.44 -8.08 -10.82
N ASN A 180 9.99 -9.30 -10.76
CA ASN A 180 11.03 -9.74 -11.69
C ASN A 180 10.54 -9.73 -13.14
N ARG A 181 9.31 -10.18 -13.40
CA ARG A 181 8.69 -10.19 -14.75
C ARG A 181 8.50 -8.77 -15.30
N LEU A 182 7.99 -7.86 -14.46
CA LEU A 182 7.73 -6.47 -14.87
C LEU A 182 9.03 -5.71 -15.15
N ASN A 183 10.06 -5.95 -14.34
CA ASN A 183 11.37 -5.30 -14.41
C ASN A 183 12.39 -5.98 -15.33
N ARG A 184 11.99 -6.99 -16.12
CA ARG A 184 12.89 -7.61 -17.12
C ARG A 184 13.41 -6.59 -18.12
N ASN A 185 14.66 -6.78 -18.52
CA ASN A 185 15.28 -5.95 -19.55
C ASN A 185 14.54 -6.09 -20.89
N PRO A 186 14.47 -5.03 -21.71
CA PRO A 186 13.82 -5.09 -23.03
C PRO A 186 14.37 -6.23 -23.91
N TRP A 187 15.67 -6.50 -23.80
CA TRP A 187 16.33 -7.60 -24.50
C TRP A 187 15.89 -8.99 -24.04
N GLU A 188 15.60 -9.15 -22.75
CA GLU A 188 15.06 -10.41 -22.21
C GLU A 188 13.63 -10.62 -22.67
N LYS A 189 12.81 -9.56 -22.69
CA LYS A 189 11.45 -9.61 -23.24
C LYS A 189 11.44 -10.02 -24.72
N PHE A 190 12.36 -9.46 -25.51
CA PHE A 190 12.52 -9.84 -26.91
C PHE A 190 12.95 -11.31 -27.08
N LYS A 191 13.92 -11.78 -26.29
CA LYS A 191 14.36 -13.19 -26.31
C LYS A 191 13.22 -14.16 -25.97
N ASP A 192 12.39 -13.81 -24.98
CA ASP A 192 11.25 -14.62 -24.59
C ASP A 192 10.21 -14.70 -25.72
N GLU A 193 9.89 -13.58 -26.36
CA GLU A 193 8.94 -13.53 -27.48
C GLU A 193 9.43 -14.36 -28.68
N VAL A 194 10.71 -14.28 -29.00
CA VAL A 194 11.33 -15.11 -30.05
C VAL A 194 11.31 -16.59 -29.63
N SER A 195 11.70 -16.92 -28.40
CA SER A 195 11.71 -18.29 -27.88
C SER A 195 10.33 -18.93 -27.88
N ASP A 196 9.30 -18.21 -27.44
CA ASP A 196 7.92 -18.70 -27.41
C ASP A 196 7.35 -18.88 -28.81
N THR A 197 7.70 -18.00 -29.76
CA THR A 197 7.34 -18.16 -31.17
C THR A 197 8.01 -19.41 -31.77
N TRP A 198 9.29 -19.63 -31.48
CA TRP A 198 10.03 -20.82 -31.91
C TRP A 198 9.47 -22.12 -31.31
N LYS A 199 9.10 -22.12 -30.02
CA LYS A 199 8.45 -23.26 -29.35
C LYS A 199 7.11 -23.60 -30.00
N LYS A 200 6.27 -22.61 -30.28
CA LYS A 200 4.99 -22.83 -31.00
C LYS A 200 5.21 -23.47 -32.36
N ILE A 201 6.14 -22.94 -33.16
CA ILE A 201 6.49 -23.50 -34.47
C ILE A 201 7.00 -24.95 -34.33
N PHE A 202 7.79 -25.24 -33.30
CA PHE A 202 8.34 -26.58 -33.07
C PHE A 202 7.28 -27.57 -32.59
N GLU A 203 6.33 -27.13 -31.76
CA GLU A 203 5.17 -27.91 -31.33
C GLU A 203 4.21 -28.20 -32.49
N GLU A 204 3.96 -27.23 -33.38
CA GLU A 204 3.17 -27.42 -34.59
C GLU A 204 3.83 -28.45 -35.51
N LYS A 205 5.14 -28.34 -35.77
CA LYS A 205 5.90 -29.34 -36.56
C LYS A 205 5.88 -30.73 -35.93
N LYS A 206 5.87 -30.84 -34.60
CA LYS A 206 5.73 -32.13 -33.90
C LYS A 206 4.32 -32.72 -34.08
N LYS A 207 3.28 -31.88 -33.99
CA LYS A 207 1.88 -32.30 -34.21
C LYS A 207 1.66 -32.75 -35.65
N ASP A 208 2.23 -32.06 -36.64
CA ASP A 208 2.12 -32.46 -38.05
C ASP A 208 2.83 -33.79 -38.32
N LYS A 209 4.05 -33.97 -37.80
CA LYS A 209 4.76 -35.27 -37.90
C LYS A 209 4.02 -36.43 -37.21
N GLN A 210 3.28 -36.17 -36.12
CA GLN A 210 2.43 -37.19 -35.48
C GLN A 210 1.17 -37.51 -36.30
N LYS A 211 0.55 -36.50 -36.94
CA LYS A 211 -0.60 -36.70 -37.82
C LYS A 211 -0.23 -37.48 -39.09
N ASP A 212 0.93 -37.21 -39.68
CA ASP A 212 1.40 -37.95 -40.86
C ASP A 212 1.71 -39.41 -40.52
N LYS A 213 2.37 -39.68 -39.39
CA LYS A 213 2.58 -41.05 -38.90
C LYS A 213 1.27 -41.80 -38.62
N GLN A 214 0.25 -41.14 -38.08
CA GLN A 214 -1.08 -41.77 -37.87
C GLN A 214 -1.83 -42.03 -39.19
N LYS A 215 -1.64 -41.20 -40.22
CA LYS A 215 -2.22 -41.44 -41.56
C LYS A 215 -1.56 -42.61 -42.28
N ASP A 216 -0.24 -42.74 -42.18
CA ASP A 216 0.49 -43.85 -42.79
C ASP A 216 0.20 -45.19 -42.11
N THR A 217 -0.01 -45.19 -40.79
CA THR A 217 -0.38 -46.40 -40.04
C THR A 217 -1.80 -46.89 -40.35
N LYS A 218 -2.73 -45.99 -40.75
CA LYS A 218 -4.11 -46.33 -41.17
C LYS A 218 -4.23 -46.75 -42.64
N LYS A 219 -3.20 -46.55 -43.46
CA LYS A 219 -3.19 -46.98 -44.87
C LYS A 219 -2.65 -48.41 -45.08
N ASN A 220 -2.01 -48.98 -44.06
CA ASN A 220 -1.39 -50.31 -44.07
C ASN A 220 -2.18 -51.36 -43.26
N THR A 221 -3.44 -51.08 -42.94
CA THR A 221 -4.41 -52.00 -42.32
C THR A 221 -5.65 -52.07 -43.20
#